data_AF-B3TDU3-F1
#
_entry.id   AF-B3TDU3-F1
#
_cell.length_a   1.000
_cell.length_b   1.000
_cell.length_c   1.000
_cell.angle_alpha   90.00
_cell.angle_beta   90.00
_cell.angle_gamma   90.00
#
_symmetry.space_group_name_H-M   'P 1'
#
loop_
_entity.id
_entity.type
_entity.pdbx_description
1 polymer ?
#
loop_
_entity_poly.entity_id
_entity_poly.type
_entity_poly.pdbx_seq_one_letter_code
_entity_poly.pdbx_strand_id
1 'polypeptide(L)'
;GYPESLTDPSYHAQLLVLTYPLVGNYGVPDENECDEHGIRKWLESDRIWIAGLIVGEVSTRACHWRAKQSLGKWLGAHGIPGLCDVDTRALTFRLREGVTLGRIVHGTPPYGPFPSIADPNIRNLVAEVSTKESKIFNPNGDITILAIDCGLKYNQLRCLIKRNARVILVPWNHKPDPKQYDGLFISNGPGDPEICKQVVTNLQDVIKNKTDIKPVFGICLGHQLLSTAAGCKTYKTAYGNRGHNLPCTHSGTERCFMTSQNHGFAVDPNSLPADWKILFTNENDKTNEGIIHKCSPFFSVQFHPEHTAGPTDLECLFDIFIDSVKAYKNNLQYVIDDMITEKLKYVPSIQERPKKVLILGSGGLSIGQAGEFDYSGSQGVKAMQEEKIQTVLINPNIATVQTSKGLADKVYFLPITPEYVEQVIKAERPTGVLLTFGGQTALNCGVELQKARIFEKYNVSVLGTPIQSIVDTEDRKIFAEKINAIGEKVAPSAAVTTVEEALAAAIQIGYPVMARSAFSLGGLGSGFANNEEQLRILAHQALSHSEQLIIDKSLKGWKEVEYEVVRDAYDNCITVCNMENVDPLGIHTGESIVVAPSQTLSNREYYMLRNTAIKVIRHFGIVG
;
A
#
# COMPACT_ATOMS: atom_id res chain seq x y z
N GLY A 1 8.05 -1.71 9.62
CA GLY A 1 8.60 -0.36 9.83
C GLY A 1 8.65 0.04 11.29
N TYR A 2 9.16 -0.81 12.19
CA TYR A 2 9.27 -0.43 13.60
C TYR A 2 10.33 0.67 13.85
N PRO A 3 11.51 0.73 13.21
CA PRO A 3 12.45 1.83 13.49
C PRO A 3 11.86 3.20 13.15
N GLU A 4 11.13 3.28 12.04
CA GLU A 4 10.43 4.49 11.61
C GLU A 4 9.30 4.85 12.59
N SER A 5 8.52 3.86 13.04
CA SER A 5 7.43 4.09 14.02
C SER A 5 7.93 4.55 15.38
N LEU A 6 9.04 3.98 15.88
CA LEU A 6 9.63 4.33 17.17
C LEU A 6 10.22 5.73 17.20
N THR A 7 10.53 6.28 16.02
CA THR A 7 11.06 7.63 15.85
C THR A 7 10.02 8.63 15.35
N ASP A 8 8.73 8.28 15.31
CA ASP A 8 7.63 9.22 15.08
C ASP A 8 7.37 10.07 16.35
N PRO A 9 7.54 11.41 16.30
CA PRO A 9 7.29 12.30 17.43
C PRO A 9 5.87 12.25 18.00
N SER A 10 4.90 11.80 17.20
CA SER A 10 3.49 11.67 17.61
C SER A 10 3.29 10.66 18.74
N TYR A 11 4.24 9.74 18.95
CA TYR A 11 4.24 8.80 20.07
C TYR A 11 4.92 9.33 21.34
N HIS A 12 5.32 10.60 21.39
CA HIS A 12 5.97 11.16 22.57
C HIS A 12 5.16 10.91 23.85
N ALA A 13 5.83 10.37 24.86
CA ALA A 13 5.26 9.97 26.15
C ALA A 13 4.21 8.83 26.12
N GLN A 14 4.09 8.07 25.01
CA GLN A 14 3.16 6.94 24.89
C GLN A 14 3.88 5.59 25.04
N LEU A 15 3.18 4.61 25.60
CA LEU A 15 3.60 3.20 25.55
C LEU A 15 3.07 2.60 24.25
N LEU A 16 3.97 2.22 23.35
CA LEU A 16 3.59 1.67 22.05
C LEU A 16 3.43 0.16 22.14
N VAL A 17 2.23 -0.32 21.84
CA VAL A 17 1.93 -1.75 21.68
C VAL A 17 1.94 -2.07 20.20
N LEU A 18 2.84 -2.96 19.76
CA LEU A 18 2.83 -3.45 18.39
C LEU A 18 1.93 -4.68 18.27
N THR A 19 0.96 -4.61 17.36
CA THR A 19 0.03 -5.70 17.07
C THR A 19 0.71 -6.84 16.33
N TYR A 20 1.74 -6.54 15.54
CA TYR A 20 2.54 -7.54 14.88
C TYR A 20 3.35 -8.35 15.91
N PRO A 21 3.23 -9.68 15.96
CA PRO A 21 3.76 -10.46 17.07
C PRO A 21 5.28 -10.59 17.05
N LEU A 22 5.93 -10.63 15.87
CA LEU A 22 7.36 -10.90 15.74
C LEU A 22 8.15 -9.61 15.44
N VAL A 23 8.83 -9.03 16.43
CA VAL A 23 9.46 -7.70 16.26
C VAL A 23 10.98 -7.77 16.39
N GLY A 24 11.72 -7.04 15.54
CA GLY A 24 13.18 -6.95 15.58
C GLY A 24 13.91 -7.75 14.50
N ASN A 25 13.18 -8.46 13.64
CA ASN A 25 13.70 -9.40 12.63
C ASN A 25 14.80 -8.80 11.73
N TYR A 26 14.62 -7.55 11.29
CA TYR A 26 15.55 -6.87 10.40
C TYR A 26 16.48 -5.87 11.11
N GLY A 27 16.52 -5.91 12.46
CA GLY A 27 17.38 -5.06 13.28
C GLY A 27 17.08 -3.57 13.18
N VAL A 28 18.06 -2.76 13.55
CA VAL A 28 18.01 -1.30 13.43
C VAL A 28 19.12 -0.86 12.47
N PRO A 29 18.81 0.02 11.49
CA PRO A 29 19.82 0.56 10.58
C PRO A 29 20.79 1.50 11.33
N ASP A 30 21.75 2.06 10.60
CA ASP A 30 22.65 3.06 11.17
C ASP A 30 21.89 4.33 11.53
N GLU A 31 21.75 4.62 12.82
CA GLU A 31 21.05 5.81 13.31
C GLU A 31 21.80 7.11 13.03
N ASN A 32 23.11 7.03 12.73
CA ASN A 32 23.95 8.18 12.51
C ASN A 32 24.11 8.56 11.04
N GLU A 33 23.74 7.66 10.13
CA GLU A 33 23.80 7.92 8.70
C GLU A 33 22.80 9.03 8.31
N CYS A 34 23.31 10.09 7.70
CA CYS A 34 22.51 11.18 7.15
C CYS A 34 22.45 11.12 5.63
N ASP A 35 21.38 11.66 5.05
CA ASP A 35 21.28 11.94 3.63
C ASP A 35 22.07 13.22 3.25
N GLU A 36 22.07 13.57 1.97
CA GLU A 36 22.75 14.75 1.42
C GLU A 36 22.29 16.09 2.01
N HIS A 37 21.16 16.11 2.72
CA HIS A 37 20.61 17.29 3.37
C HIS A 37 20.85 17.30 4.89
N GLY A 38 21.65 16.36 5.41
CA GLY A 38 21.97 16.25 6.83
C GLY A 38 20.82 15.67 7.67
N ILE A 39 19.81 15.05 7.06
CA ILE A 39 18.66 14.47 7.74
C ILE A 39 18.93 12.97 7.97
N ARG A 40 18.56 12.42 9.14
CA ARG A 40 18.78 11.00 9.49
C ARG A 40 18.13 10.06 8.47
N LYS A 41 18.94 9.37 7.67
CA LYS A 41 18.50 8.71 6.43
C LYS A 41 17.43 7.64 6.62
N TRP A 42 17.43 6.96 7.77
CA TRP A 42 16.60 5.78 8.01
C TRP A 42 15.58 5.96 9.14
N LEU A 43 15.54 7.15 9.76
CA LEU A 43 14.71 7.45 10.92
C LEU A 43 13.86 8.69 10.64
N GLU A 44 12.75 8.82 11.36
CA GLU A 44 11.79 9.90 11.17
C GLU A 44 12.00 11.09 12.11
N SER A 45 13.00 10.99 12.99
CA SER A 45 13.46 12.09 13.83
C SER A 45 14.88 11.81 14.36
N ASP A 46 15.37 12.66 15.26
CA ASP A 46 16.69 12.54 15.88
C ASP A 46 16.78 11.52 17.01
N ARG A 47 15.66 10.99 17.51
CA ARG A 47 15.62 10.07 18.66
C ARG A 47 14.38 9.17 18.68
N ILE A 48 14.37 8.23 19.62
CA ILE A 48 13.19 7.41 19.94
C ILE A 48 12.22 8.24 20.81
N TRP A 49 10.95 8.32 20.42
CA TRP A 49 9.95 9.16 21.12
C TRP A 49 9.01 8.39 22.05
N ILE A 50 8.81 7.11 21.81
CA ILE A 50 7.98 6.27 22.69
C ILE A 50 8.54 6.27 24.12
N ALA A 51 7.65 6.26 25.11
CA ALA A 51 8.03 6.07 26.51
C ALA A 51 8.40 4.62 26.83
N GLY A 52 7.94 3.66 26.03
CA GLY A 52 8.24 2.25 26.17
C GLY A 52 7.60 1.42 25.06
N LEU A 53 8.19 0.26 24.79
CA LEU A 53 7.75 -0.66 23.74
C LEU A 53 7.18 -1.94 24.34
N ILE A 54 6.02 -2.38 23.86
CA ILE A 54 5.37 -3.63 24.25
C ILE A 54 5.14 -4.48 23.01
N VAL A 55 5.68 -5.70 22.99
CA VAL A 55 5.61 -6.63 21.85
C VAL A 55 5.21 -8.03 22.31
N GLY A 56 4.77 -8.85 21.35
CA GLY A 56 4.54 -10.28 21.57
C GLY A 56 5.86 -11.01 21.77
N GLU A 57 6.67 -11.06 20.72
CA GLU A 57 7.98 -11.69 20.71
C GLU A 57 9.02 -10.72 20.13
N VAL A 58 10.26 -10.82 20.63
CA VAL A 58 11.39 -10.05 20.12
C VAL A 58 12.45 -10.96 19.51
N SER A 59 12.81 -10.70 18.25
CA SER A 59 13.95 -11.35 17.63
C SER A 59 15.25 -10.80 18.23
N THR A 60 15.96 -11.63 18.98
CA THR A 60 17.25 -11.27 19.59
C THR A 60 18.38 -11.18 18.57
N ARG A 61 18.20 -11.78 17.39
CA ARG A 61 19.13 -11.73 16.26
C ARG A 61 18.46 -11.01 15.09
N ALA A 62 19.19 -10.06 14.51
CA ALA A 62 18.75 -9.34 13.31
C ALA A 62 19.45 -9.93 12.08
N CYS A 63 18.71 -10.12 10.99
CA CYS A 63 19.26 -10.53 9.71
C CYS A 63 18.74 -9.61 8.59
N HIS A 64 19.49 -8.56 8.31
CA HIS A 64 19.19 -7.62 7.24
C HIS A 64 20.49 -6.92 6.83
N TRP A 65 20.69 -6.66 5.54
CA TRP A 65 21.96 -6.11 5.00
C TRP A 65 22.30 -4.71 5.58
N ARG A 66 21.30 -3.96 6.02
CA ARG A 66 21.46 -2.67 6.74
C ARG A 66 21.58 -2.77 8.27
N ALA A 67 21.30 -3.91 8.89
CA ALA A 67 21.25 -4.00 10.35
C ALA A 67 22.63 -3.69 10.96
N LYS A 68 22.67 -2.74 11.90
CA LYS A 68 23.87 -2.42 12.68
C LYS A 68 23.80 -2.91 14.12
N GLN A 69 22.58 -3.02 14.65
CA GLN A 69 22.32 -3.52 15.99
C GLN A 69 20.94 -4.17 16.09
N SER A 70 20.72 -4.95 17.14
CA SER A 70 19.39 -5.49 17.47
C SER A 70 18.49 -4.40 18.06
N LEU A 71 17.17 -4.61 17.98
CA LEU A 71 16.18 -3.70 18.55
C LEU A 71 16.39 -3.51 20.06
N GLY A 72 16.59 -4.59 20.81
CA GLY A 72 16.81 -4.52 22.26
C GLY A 72 18.07 -3.73 22.63
N LYS A 73 19.17 -3.88 21.90
CA LYS A 73 20.40 -3.11 22.13
C LYS A 73 20.18 -1.62 21.88
N TRP A 74 19.45 -1.29 20.81
CA TRP A 74 19.13 0.10 20.47
C TRP A 74 18.27 0.78 21.53
N LEU A 75 17.21 0.11 22.01
CA LEU A 75 16.35 0.61 23.09
C LEU A 75 17.14 0.79 24.38
N GLY A 76 17.96 -0.20 24.77
CA GLY A 76 18.80 -0.13 25.96
C GLY A 76 19.81 1.02 25.92
N ALA A 77 20.42 1.30 24.77
CA ALA A 77 21.35 2.42 24.59
C ALA A 77 20.69 3.79 24.79
N HIS A 78 19.38 3.89 24.54
CA HIS A 78 18.60 5.12 24.71
C HIS A 78 17.80 5.15 26.02
N GLY A 79 17.96 4.14 26.89
CA GLY A 79 17.22 4.05 28.15
C GLY A 79 15.71 3.85 27.97
N ILE A 80 15.27 3.32 26.83
CA ILE A 80 13.86 3.09 26.54
C ILE A 80 13.46 1.69 27.05
N PRO A 81 12.47 1.60 27.96
CA PRO A 81 12.00 0.31 28.47
C PRO A 81 11.28 -0.50 27.38
N GLY A 82 11.50 -1.81 27.38
CA GLY A 82 10.84 -2.76 26.49
C GLY A 82 10.27 -3.93 27.27
N LEU A 83 9.10 -4.42 26.85
CA LEU A 83 8.43 -5.59 27.40
C LEU A 83 8.05 -6.55 26.25
N CYS A 84 8.48 -7.81 26.35
CA CYS A 84 8.11 -8.90 25.45
C CYS A 84 7.32 -9.99 26.21
N ASP A 85 6.90 -11.02 25.48
CA ASP A 85 6.08 -12.14 25.97
C ASP A 85 4.71 -11.69 26.51
N VAL A 86 4.18 -10.61 25.91
CA VAL A 86 2.85 -10.07 26.22
C VAL A 86 1.87 -10.52 25.15
N ASP A 87 0.67 -10.96 25.55
CA ASP A 87 -0.44 -11.11 24.62
C ASP A 87 -0.91 -9.72 24.14
N THR A 88 -0.25 -9.21 23.09
CA THR A 88 -0.54 -7.90 22.51
C THR A 88 -1.93 -7.86 21.88
N ARG A 89 -2.50 -9.01 21.47
CA ARG A 89 -3.87 -9.08 20.98
C ARG A 89 -4.87 -8.86 22.10
N ALA A 90 -4.74 -9.55 23.23
CA ALA A 90 -5.59 -9.34 24.40
C ALA A 90 -5.47 -7.92 24.95
N LEU A 91 -4.24 -7.37 24.99
CA LEU A 91 -4.03 -5.98 25.38
C LEU A 91 -4.71 -5.00 24.41
N THR A 92 -4.56 -5.20 23.10
CA THR A 92 -5.22 -4.38 22.08
C THR A 92 -6.75 -4.40 22.24
N PHE A 93 -7.34 -5.57 22.54
CA PHE A 93 -8.78 -5.67 22.79
C PHE A 93 -9.23 -4.78 23.97
N ARG A 94 -8.47 -4.79 25.07
CA ARG A 94 -8.74 -3.90 26.22
C ARG A 94 -8.57 -2.43 25.88
N LEU A 95 -7.52 -2.08 25.14
CA LEU A 95 -7.24 -0.69 24.76
C LEU A 95 -8.33 -0.12 23.83
N ARG A 96 -9.03 -0.96 23.05
CA ARG A 96 -10.14 -0.52 22.19
C ARG A 96 -11.35 0.00 22.97
N GLU A 97 -11.49 -0.31 24.25
CA GLU A 97 -12.59 0.19 25.09
C GLU A 97 -12.44 1.68 25.45
N GLY A 98 -11.23 2.24 25.32
CA GLY A 98 -11.01 3.66 25.57
C GLY A 98 -9.56 4.02 25.91
N VAL A 99 -9.34 5.30 26.18
CA VAL A 99 -8.03 5.82 26.59
C VAL A 99 -7.63 5.22 27.93
N THR A 100 -6.54 4.46 27.93
CA THR A 100 -6.02 3.78 29.12
C THR A 100 -4.64 4.33 29.49
N LEU A 101 -4.47 4.73 30.74
CA LEU A 101 -3.16 5.06 31.30
C LEU A 101 -2.43 3.79 31.72
N GLY A 102 -1.17 3.66 31.34
CA GLY A 102 -0.34 2.50 31.64
C GLY A 102 1.05 2.90 32.15
N ARG A 103 1.73 1.94 32.78
CA ARG A 103 3.14 2.09 33.19
C ARG A 103 3.86 0.75 33.05
N ILE A 104 5.15 0.78 32.74
CA ILE A 104 6.04 -0.39 32.82
C ILE A 104 6.81 -0.29 34.15
N VAL A 105 6.80 -1.35 34.95
CA VAL A 105 7.50 -1.41 36.24
C VAL A 105 8.65 -2.40 36.10
N HIS A 106 9.87 -1.92 36.30
CA HIS A 106 11.06 -2.77 36.27
C HIS A 106 11.34 -3.36 37.65
N GLY A 107 11.54 -4.69 37.71
CA GLY A 107 11.81 -5.41 38.94
C GLY A 107 10.58 -5.64 39.80
N THR A 108 10.78 -5.81 41.10
CA THR A 108 9.70 -6.11 42.04
C THR A 108 8.81 -4.88 42.26
N PRO A 109 7.48 -5.01 42.09
CA PRO A 109 6.54 -3.96 42.44
C PRO A 109 6.74 -3.47 43.89
N PRO A 110 6.58 -2.16 44.16
CA PRO A 110 6.62 -1.66 45.53
C PRO A 110 5.54 -2.34 46.38
N TYR A 111 5.85 -2.59 47.67
CA TYR A 111 4.91 -3.16 48.64
C TYR A 111 3.75 -2.22 49.02
N GLY A 112 3.80 -0.94 48.62
CA GLY A 112 2.77 0.06 48.86
C GLY A 112 1.92 0.40 47.62
N PRO A 113 0.89 1.24 47.75
CA PRO A 113 0.07 1.67 46.62
C PRO A 113 0.93 2.42 45.60
N PHE A 114 0.73 2.12 44.33
CA PHE A 114 1.41 2.84 43.26
C PHE A 114 0.97 4.31 43.23
N PRO A 115 1.89 5.26 42.90
CA PRO A 115 1.51 6.64 42.65
C PRO A 115 0.53 6.72 41.47
N SER A 116 -0.36 7.72 41.45
CA SER A 116 -1.27 7.95 40.33
C SER A 116 -0.49 8.10 39.02
N ILE A 117 -1.00 7.51 37.93
CA ILE A 117 -0.38 7.68 36.60
C ILE A 117 -0.74 9.08 36.09
N ALA A 118 0.26 9.87 35.72
CA ALA A 118 0.04 11.17 35.10
C ALA A 118 -0.41 10.99 33.64
N ASP A 119 -1.47 11.69 33.23
CA ASP A 119 -1.87 11.75 31.82
C ASP A 119 -0.91 12.71 31.08
N PRO A 120 -0.13 12.24 30.09
CA PRO A 120 0.76 13.12 29.34
C PRO A 120 0.01 14.18 28.52
N ASN A 121 -1.27 13.97 28.17
CA ASN A 121 -2.04 14.87 27.31
C ASN A 121 -2.36 16.22 27.96
N ILE A 122 -2.20 16.37 29.28
CA ILE A 122 -2.40 17.66 29.97
C ILE A 122 -1.22 18.63 29.75
N ARG A 123 -0.09 18.12 29.24
CA ARG A 123 1.12 18.90 28.97
C ARG A 123 1.15 19.33 27.50
N ASN A 124 1.90 20.38 27.22
CA ASN A 124 2.17 20.78 25.84
C ASN A 124 3.27 19.89 25.24
N LEU A 125 2.87 18.71 24.76
CA LEU A 125 3.80 17.74 24.15
C LEU A 125 4.45 18.29 22.88
N VAL A 126 3.77 19.16 22.14
CA VAL A 126 4.32 19.85 20.97
C VAL A 126 5.55 20.67 21.34
N ALA A 127 5.51 21.41 22.45
CA ALA A 127 6.64 22.21 22.91
C ALA A 127 7.86 21.35 23.30
N GLU A 128 7.62 20.12 23.74
CA GLU A 128 8.67 19.18 24.12
C GLU A 128 9.39 18.62 22.89
N VAL A 129 8.64 18.28 21.83
CA VAL A 129 9.19 17.65 20.62
C VAL A 129 9.71 18.63 19.57
N SER A 130 9.15 19.85 19.51
CA SER A 130 9.47 20.84 18.49
C SER A 130 10.93 21.29 18.56
N THR A 131 11.52 21.61 17.40
CA THR A 131 12.83 22.26 17.28
C THR A 131 12.89 23.51 18.14
N LYS A 132 14.07 23.75 18.74
CA LYS A 132 14.30 24.93 19.58
C LYS A 132 14.78 26.15 18.79
N GLU A 133 15.37 25.89 17.62
CA GLU A 133 15.92 26.91 16.74
C GLU A 133 15.46 26.67 15.30
N SER A 134 15.40 27.75 14.52
CA SER A 134 15.06 27.68 13.12
C SER A 134 16.18 27.03 12.31
N LYS A 135 15.83 26.15 11.38
CA LYS A 135 16.78 25.45 10.50
C LYS A 135 16.35 25.59 9.04
N ILE A 136 17.33 25.70 8.14
CA ILE A 136 17.07 25.80 6.69
C ILE A 136 17.56 24.52 6.01
N PHE A 137 16.68 23.93 5.21
CA PHE A 137 16.99 22.78 4.36
C PHE A 137 16.82 23.17 2.89
N ASN A 138 17.68 22.60 2.03
CA ASN A 138 17.75 22.92 0.59
C ASN A 138 17.75 24.45 0.31
N PRO A 139 18.82 25.18 0.70
CA PRO A 139 18.84 26.65 0.64
C PRO A 139 18.66 27.23 -0.77
N ASN A 140 18.94 26.43 -1.81
CA ASN A 140 18.87 26.82 -3.22
C ASN A 140 17.52 26.47 -3.89
N GLY A 141 16.51 26.04 -3.13
CA GLY A 141 15.20 25.69 -3.68
C GLY A 141 14.46 26.87 -4.33
N ASP A 142 13.57 26.55 -5.28
CA ASP A 142 12.90 27.53 -6.14
C ASP A 142 11.85 28.38 -5.41
N ILE A 143 11.25 27.80 -4.38
CA ILE A 143 10.21 28.39 -3.54
C ILE A 143 10.54 28.19 -2.07
N THR A 144 10.08 29.10 -1.22
CA THR A 144 10.32 29.03 0.23
C THR A 144 9.07 28.51 0.96
N ILE A 145 9.20 27.40 1.67
CA ILE A 145 8.15 26.85 2.54
C ILE A 145 8.54 27.09 3.99
N LEU A 146 7.69 27.78 4.75
CA LEU A 146 7.82 27.86 6.20
C LEU A 146 7.12 26.63 6.82
N ALA A 147 7.87 25.77 7.49
CA ALA A 147 7.34 24.59 8.16
C ALA A 147 7.30 24.83 9.68
N ILE A 148 6.09 24.90 10.25
CA ILE A 148 5.89 24.94 11.70
C ILE A 148 6.08 23.53 12.25
N ASP A 149 7.12 23.35 13.07
CA ASP A 149 7.43 22.06 13.68
C ASP A 149 6.57 21.82 14.91
N CYS A 150 5.50 21.04 14.73
CA CYS A 150 4.68 20.55 15.83
C CYS A 150 5.10 19.17 16.36
N GLY A 151 6.22 18.62 15.88
CA GLY A 151 6.58 17.20 16.01
C GLY A 151 6.77 16.56 14.64
N LEU A 152 7.49 17.25 13.76
CA LEU A 152 7.64 16.90 12.36
C LEU A 152 8.38 15.58 12.16
N LYS A 153 7.82 14.73 11.30
CA LYS A 153 8.52 13.58 10.74
C LYS A 153 9.43 13.98 9.58
N TYR A 154 10.67 13.53 9.60
CA TYR A 154 11.68 13.87 8.60
C TYR A 154 11.28 13.58 7.16
N ASN A 155 10.44 12.57 6.90
CA ASN A 155 10.00 12.35 5.53
C ASN A 155 9.13 13.49 4.96
N GLN A 156 8.49 14.33 5.80
CA GLN A 156 7.80 15.55 5.34
C GLN A 156 8.79 16.54 4.73
N LEU A 157 9.97 16.72 5.34
CA LEU A 157 11.04 17.55 4.77
C LEU A 157 11.52 16.96 3.45
N ARG A 158 11.72 15.64 3.38
CA ARG A 158 12.15 14.97 2.15
C ARG A 158 11.13 15.15 1.02
N CYS A 159 9.85 15.01 1.30
CA CYS A 159 8.79 15.20 0.31
C CYS A 159 8.78 16.63 -0.27
N LEU A 160 9.05 17.65 0.57
CA LEU A 160 9.17 19.04 0.13
C LEU A 160 10.47 19.29 -0.65
N ILE A 161 11.61 18.84 -0.13
CA ILE A 161 12.94 19.04 -0.74
C ILE A 161 13.04 18.34 -2.10
N LYS A 162 12.49 17.12 -2.23
CA LYS A 162 12.42 16.36 -3.49
C LYS A 162 11.69 17.14 -4.60
N ARG A 163 10.81 18.08 -4.24
CA ARG A 163 10.08 18.98 -5.15
C ARG A 163 10.77 20.34 -5.31
N ASN A 164 12.05 20.41 -4.95
CA ASN A 164 12.94 21.56 -4.98
C ASN A 164 12.48 22.76 -4.14
N ALA A 165 11.76 22.53 -3.03
CA ALA A 165 11.46 23.60 -2.07
C ALA A 165 12.65 23.86 -1.14
N ARG A 166 12.88 25.15 -0.84
CA ARG A 166 13.67 25.59 0.31
C ARG A 166 12.76 25.54 1.53
N VAL A 167 13.12 24.79 2.55
CA VAL A 167 12.29 24.62 3.75
C VAL A 167 12.92 25.33 4.93
N ILE A 168 12.19 26.28 5.52
CA ILE A 168 12.55 26.94 6.78
C ILE A 168 11.73 26.29 7.88
N LEU A 169 12.36 25.38 8.63
CA LEU A 169 11.76 24.74 9.79
C LEU A 169 11.84 25.68 10.99
N VAL A 170 10.72 25.97 11.63
CA VAL A 170 10.64 26.88 12.79
C VAL A 170 9.97 26.21 14.00
N PRO A 171 10.28 26.67 15.22
CA PRO A 171 9.60 26.20 16.43
C PRO A 171 8.08 26.36 16.36
N TRP A 172 7.36 25.49 17.08
CA TRP A 172 5.90 25.44 17.10
C TRP A 172 5.21 26.78 17.42
N ASN A 173 5.82 27.60 18.27
CA ASN A 173 5.29 28.89 18.72
C ASN A 173 5.72 30.07 17.85
N HIS A 174 6.48 29.84 16.79
CA HIS A 174 6.91 30.88 15.87
C HIS A 174 5.69 31.56 15.23
N LYS A 175 5.69 32.89 15.18
CA LYS A 175 4.63 33.66 14.52
C LYS A 175 4.95 33.77 13.03
N PRO A 176 4.13 33.19 12.11
CA PRO A 176 4.39 33.26 10.68
C PRO A 176 4.37 34.71 10.19
N ASP A 177 5.43 35.11 9.49
CA ASP A 177 5.51 36.37 8.77
C ASP A 177 5.32 36.10 7.26
N PRO A 178 4.21 36.54 6.64
CA PRO A 178 3.95 36.33 5.23
C PRO A 178 5.09 36.80 4.32
N LYS A 179 5.98 37.72 4.74
CA LYS A 179 7.10 38.17 3.91
C LYS A 179 8.25 37.16 3.80
N GLN A 180 8.28 36.13 4.65
CA GLN A 180 9.42 35.21 4.77
C GLN A 180 9.26 33.90 4.01
N TYR A 181 8.08 33.63 3.43
CA TYR A 181 7.77 32.36 2.78
C TYR A 181 6.77 32.51 1.64
N ASP A 182 6.74 31.55 0.73
CA ASP A 182 5.79 31.45 -0.38
C ASP A 182 4.61 30.53 -0.04
N GLY A 183 4.83 29.49 0.78
CA GLY A 183 3.78 28.61 1.33
C GLY A 183 4.01 28.26 2.80
N LEU A 184 2.93 27.96 3.53
CA LEU A 184 2.96 27.58 4.94
C LEU A 184 2.61 26.10 5.10
N PHE A 185 3.42 25.38 5.87
CA PHE A 185 3.23 23.97 6.16
C PHE A 185 3.16 23.75 7.67
N ILE A 186 2.18 22.96 8.14
CA ILE A 186 2.02 22.63 9.56
C ILE A 186 2.15 21.11 9.70
N SER A 187 3.18 20.68 10.42
CA SER A 187 3.53 19.27 10.54
C SER A 187 2.54 18.48 11.40
N ASN A 188 2.74 17.16 11.41
CA ASN A 188 2.19 16.30 12.45
C ASN A 188 2.75 16.63 13.85
N GLY A 189 2.21 15.96 14.87
CA GLY A 189 2.71 16.10 16.23
C GLY A 189 1.92 15.31 17.27
N PRO A 190 2.42 15.24 18.51
CA PRO A 190 1.74 14.59 19.62
C PRO A 190 0.77 15.52 20.36
N GLY A 191 -0.10 14.91 21.17
CA GLY A 191 -0.87 15.61 22.20
C GLY A 191 -2.21 16.14 21.72
N ASP A 192 -2.76 17.05 22.52
CA ASP A 192 -4.10 17.62 22.35
C ASP A 192 -4.02 18.98 21.63
N PRO A 193 -4.75 19.19 20.51
CA PRO A 193 -4.79 20.46 19.80
C PRO A 193 -5.29 21.63 20.69
N GLU A 194 -6.11 21.40 21.70
CA GLU A 194 -6.62 22.44 22.60
C GLU A 194 -5.53 23.07 23.48
N ILE A 195 -4.44 22.33 23.74
CA ILE A 195 -3.28 22.83 24.50
C ILE A 195 -2.43 23.78 23.63
N CYS A 196 -2.53 23.67 22.30
CA CYS A 196 -1.71 24.40 21.33
C CYS A 196 -2.30 25.78 20.95
N LYS A 197 -2.90 26.49 21.92
CA LYS A 197 -3.63 27.75 21.69
C LYS A 197 -2.83 28.81 20.93
N GLN A 198 -1.54 28.93 21.22
CA GLN A 198 -0.68 29.91 20.54
C GLN A 198 -0.59 29.65 19.03
N VAL A 199 -0.50 28.38 18.61
CA VAL A 199 -0.43 28.01 17.19
C VAL A 199 -1.75 28.30 16.52
N VAL A 200 -2.86 27.94 17.17
CA VAL A 200 -4.22 28.22 16.68
C VAL A 200 -4.41 29.72 16.47
N THR A 201 -4.03 30.56 17.44
CA THR A 201 -4.10 32.03 17.30
C THR A 201 -3.25 32.52 16.12
N ASN A 202 -2.02 32.03 15.98
CA ASN A 202 -1.16 32.40 14.85
C ASN A 202 -1.78 31.99 13.51
N LEU A 203 -2.41 30.81 13.42
CA LEU A 203 -3.09 30.35 12.20
C LEU A 203 -4.38 31.11 11.93
N GLN A 204 -5.11 31.55 12.96
CA GLN A 204 -6.27 32.43 12.81
C GLN A 204 -5.89 33.76 12.16
N ASP A 205 -4.74 34.33 12.53
CA ASP A 205 -4.20 35.53 11.88
C ASP A 205 -3.91 35.27 10.39
N VAL A 206 -3.37 34.09 10.05
CA VAL A 206 -3.11 33.68 8.65
C VAL A 206 -4.40 33.51 7.86
N ILE A 207 -5.41 32.82 8.40
CA ILE A 207 -6.70 32.59 7.73
C ILE A 207 -7.47 33.91 7.51
N LYS A 208 -7.41 34.84 8.48
CA LYS A 208 -8.11 36.13 8.41
C LYS A 208 -7.40 37.15 7.52
N ASN A 209 -6.15 36.90 7.12
CA ASN A 209 -5.41 37.78 6.23
C ASN A 209 -6.08 37.80 4.84
N LYS A 210 -6.49 39.00 4.39
CA LYS A 210 -7.14 39.21 3.09
C LYS A 210 -6.22 39.77 2.01
N THR A 211 -4.99 40.17 2.36
CA THR A 211 -4.06 40.84 1.43
C THR A 211 -3.06 39.87 0.82
N ASP A 212 -2.48 38.98 1.64
CA ASP A 212 -1.44 38.03 1.22
C ASP A 212 -1.90 36.60 1.52
N ILE A 213 -2.82 36.08 0.70
CA ILE A 213 -3.38 34.74 0.86
C ILE A 213 -2.42 33.71 0.25
N LYS A 214 -1.62 33.06 1.09
CA LYS A 214 -0.63 32.05 0.68
C LYS A 214 -1.15 30.64 0.85
N PRO A 215 -0.71 29.66 0.04
CA PRO A 215 -1.12 28.28 0.26
C PRO A 215 -0.72 27.73 1.63
N VAL A 216 -1.64 27.01 2.27
CA VAL A 216 -1.46 26.40 3.59
C VAL A 216 -1.78 24.90 3.51
N PHE A 217 -0.86 24.06 3.99
CA PHE A 217 -1.05 22.63 4.08
C PHE A 217 -0.77 22.10 5.49
N GLY A 218 -1.77 21.45 6.11
CA GLY A 218 -1.65 20.84 7.44
C GLY A 218 -1.74 19.31 7.41
N ILE A 219 -0.91 18.62 8.19
CA ILE A 219 -0.89 17.15 8.30
C ILE A 219 -1.14 16.72 9.76
N CYS A 220 -2.04 15.76 9.97
CA CYS A 220 -2.35 15.15 11.27
C CYS A 220 -2.70 16.18 12.35
N LEU A 221 -1.80 16.48 13.29
CA LEU A 221 -2.02 17.57 14.25
C LEU A 221 -2.16 18.93 13.52
N GLY A 222 -1.41 19.17 12.45
CA GLY A 222 -1.58 20.35 11.62
C GLY A 222 -2.97 20.49 10.99
N HIS A 223 -3.62 19.35 10.66
CA HIS A 223 -5.02 19.35 10.25
C HIS A 223 -5.95 19.79 11.38
N GLN A 224 -5.76 19.26 12.59
CA GLN A 224 -6.56 19.62 13.75
C GLN A 224 -6.38 21.11 14.10
N LEU A 225 -5.14 21.60 14.12
CA LEU A 225 -4.83 23.01 14.43
C LEU A 225 -5.40 23.97 13.39
N LEU A 226 -5.28 23.65 12.09
CA LEU A 226 -5.87 24.45 11.02
C LEU A 226 -7.40 24.45 11.10
N SER A 227 -8.01 23.29 11.38
CA SER A 227 -9.46 23.15 11.52
C SER A 227 -9.99 23.95 12.72
N THR A 228 -9.31 23.89 13.86
CA THR A 228 -9.65 24.70 15.04
C THR A 228 -9.46 26.19 14.77
N ALA A 229 -8.42 26.58 14.03
CA ALA A 229 -8.22 27.97 13.61
C ALA A 229 -9.32 28.45 12.66
N ALA A 230 -9.85 27.58 11.80
CA ALA A 230 -11.00 27.86 10.96
C ALA A 230 -12.32 27.99 11.74
N GLY A 231 -12.40 27.44 12.97
CA GLY A 231 -13.57 27.49 13.85
C GLY A 231 -14.22 26.13 14.14
N CYS A 232 -13.60 25.02 13.71
CA CYS A 232 -14.09 23.67 14.01
C CYS A 232 -13.81 23.29 15.47
N LYS A 233 -14.53 22.28 15.96
CA LYS A 233 -14.29 21.62 17.25
C LYS A 233 -13.48 20.34 17.04
N THR A 234 -12.61 20.03 17.99
CA THR A 234 -11.89 18.77 18.07
C THR A 234 -12.41 17.94 19.24
N TYR A 235 -12.32 16.62 19.15
CA TYR A 235 -12.68 15.71 20.24
C TYR A 235 -11.71 14.55 20.31
N LYS A 236 -11.56 13.98 21.51
CA LYS A 236 -10.77 12.78 21.74
C LYS A 236 -11.58 11.56 21.29
N THR A 237 -11.00 10.77 20.40
CA THR A 237 -11.58 9.49 19.96
C THR A 237 -11.41 8.43 21.04
N ALA A 238 -12.23 7.36 21.01
CA ALA A 238 -12.19 6.31 22.04
C ALA A 238 -10.86 5.54 21.98
N TYR A 239 -10.53 5.02 20.79
CA TYR A 239 -9.29 4.28 20.55
C TYR A 239 -8.31 5.10 19.71
N GLY A 240 -8.77 5.87 18.72
CA GLY A 240 -7.93 6.58 17.75
C GLY A 240 -7.55 5.72 16.55
N ASN A 241 -7.10 6.39 15.51
CA ASN A 241 -6.72 5.78 14.25
C ASN A 241 -5.20 5.64 14.20
N ARG A 242 -4.74 4.39 14.36
CA ARG A 242 -3.31 4.02 14.41
C ARG A 242 -3.06 2.79 13.57
N GLY A 243 -2.46 2.97 12.40
CA GLY A 243 -2.19 1.88 11.48
C GLY A 243 -1.75 2.35 10.10
N HIS A 244 -1.41 1.39 9.25
CA HIS A 244 -0.96 1.64 7.86
C HIS A 244 -1.98 1.17 6.81
N ASN A 245 -3.18 0.80 7.25
CA ASN A 245 -4.22 0.15 6.46
C ASN A 245 -5.58 0.85 6.63
N LEU A 246 -5.57 2.17 6.89
CA LEU A 246 -6.81 2.89 7.15
C LEU A 246 -7.38 3.47 5.84
N PRO A 247 -8.59 3.08 5.43
CA PRO A 247 -9.22 3.51 4.20
C PRO A 247 -9.78 4.93 4.33
N CYS A 248 -9.38 5.81 3.43
CA CYS A 248 -9.90 7.17 3.32
C CYS A 248 -10.50 7.41 1.93
N THR A 249 -11.76 7.84 1.89
CA THR A 249 -12.44 8.20 0.65
C THR A 249 -12.36 9.69 0.40
N HIS A 250 -11.97 10.07 -0.82
CA HIS A 250 -12.01 11.43 -1.28
C HIS A 250 -13.44 11.85 -1.63
N SER A 251 -13.92 12.94 -1.02
CA SER A 251 -15.33 13.34 -1.12
C SER A 251 -15.74 13.79 -2.52
N GLY A 252 -14.81 14.31 -3.32
CA GLY A 252 -15.12 14.80 -4.68
C GLY A 252 -15.14 13.72 -5.76
N THR A 253 -14.44 12.59 -5.55
CA THR A 253 -14.29 11.54 -6.58
C THR A 253 -14.77 10.17 -6.13
N GLU A 254 -15.14 10.00 -4.85
CA GLU A 254 -15.55 8.73 -4.22
C GLU A 254 -14.47 7.64 -4.26
N ARG A 255 -13.24 7.98 -4.64
CA ARG A 255 -12.12 7.04 -4.63
C ARG A 255 -11.59 6.85 -3.22
N CYS A 256 -11.28 5.60 -2.90
CA CYS A 256 -10.76 5.16 -1.62
C CYS A 256 -9.26 4.83 -1.71
N PHE A 257 -8.50 5.28 -0.72
CA PHE A 257 -7.05 5.12 -0.62
C PHE A 257 -6.67 4.54 0.72
N MET A 258 -5.60 3.73 0.75
CA MET A 258 -5.02 3.25 2.00
C MET A 258 -4.07 4.30 2.56
N THR A 259 -4.20 4.60 3.84
CA THR A 259 -3.45 5.68 4.50
C THR A 259 -2.74 5.19 5.76
N SER A 260 -1.65 5.90 6.10
CA SER A 260 -0.96 5.78 7.38
C SER A 260 -1.49 6.84 8.34
N GLN A 261 -1.88 6.42 9.54
CA GLN A 261 -2.47 7.30 10.54
C GLN A 261 -1.91 7.01 11.93
N ASN A 262 -1.74 8.09 12.71
CA ASN A 262 -1.34 8.02 14.11
C ASN A 262 -1.91 9.20 14.89
N HIS A 263 -3.22 9.17 15.18
CA HIS A 263 -3.87 10.24 15.96
C HIS A 263 -4.95 9.70 16.91
N GLY A 264 -5.09 10.37 18.06
CA GLY A 264 -6.11 10.09 19.07
C GLY A 264 -7.23 11.13 19.14
N PHE A 265 -7.10 12.23 18.38
CA PHE A 265 -8.08 13.31 18.30
C PHE A 265 -8.59 13.41 16.87
N ALA A 266 -9.83 13.87 16.70
CA ALA A 266 -10.46 14.07 15.40
C ALA A 266 -11.21 15.41 15.36
N VAL A 267 -11.48 15.90 14.16
CA VAL A 267 -12.27 17.11 13.91
C VAL A 267 -13.74 16.72 13.74
N ASP A 268 -14.65 17.47 14.38
CA ASP A 268 -16.10 17.29 14.21
C ASP A 268 -16.57 17.89 12.88
N PRO A 269 -17.00 17.07 11.92
CA PRO A 269 -17.41 17.57 10.61
C PRO A 269 -18.63 18.49 10.67
N ASN A 270 -19.47 18.39 11.71
CA ASN A 270 -20.66 19.23 11.87
C ASN A 270 -20.34 20.66 12.32
N SER A 271 -19.10 20.89 12.76
CA SER A 271 -18.61 22.20 13.20
C SER A 271 -17.93 23.01 12.10
N LEU A 272 -17.88 22.48 10.86
CA LEU A 272 -17.24 23.17 9.74
C LEU A 272 -17.98 24.48 9.39
N PRO A 273 -17.26 25.60 9.24
CA PRO A 273 -17.84 26.83 8.70
C PRO A 273 -18.26 26.67 7.23
N ALA A 274 -19.18 27.51 6.77
CA ALA A 274 -19.78 27.43 5.43
C ALA A 274 -18.78 27.52 4.27
N ASP A 275 -17.64 28.17 4.46
CA ASP A 275 -16.59 28.34 3.44
C ASP A 275 -15.62 27.16 3.35
N TRP A 276 -15.80 26.16 4.21
CA TRP A 276 -15.01 24.93 4.23
C TRP A 276 -15.85 23.74 3.82
N LYS A 277 -15.17 22.68 3.39
CA LYS A 277 -15.81 21.40 3.10
C LYS A 277 -14.91 20.23 3.52
N ILE A 278 -15.53 19.08 3.69
CA ILE A 278 -14.84 17.81 3.93
C ILE A 278 -14.07 17.44 2.66
N LEU A 279 -12.80 17.05 2.83
CA LEU A 279 -11.95 16.58 1.74
C LEU A 279 -11.89 15.05 1.73
N PHE A 280 -11.57 14.45 2.89
CA PHE A 280 -11.51 13.00 3.06
C PHE A 280 -12.34 12.55 4.27
N THR A 281 -12.85 11.31 4.19
CA THR A 281 -13.59 10.64 5.27
C THR A 281 -13.05 9.23 5.45
N ASN A 282 -12.91 8.78 6.70
CA ASN A 282 -12.53 7.41 7.02
C ASN A 282 -13.69 6.45 6.72
N GLU A 283 -13.44 5.36 6.00
CA GLU A 283 -14.54 4.43 5.66
C GLU A 283 -14.98 3.53 6.81
N ASN A 284 -14.11 3.28 7.80
CA ASN A 284 -14.40 2.38 8.90
C ASN A 284 -15.29 3.01 9.97
N ASP A 285 -14.99 4.26 10.37
CA ASP A 285 -15.65 4.93 11.51
C ASP A 285 -16.28 6.28 11.14
N LYS A 286 -16.16 6.70 9.88
CA LYS A 286 -16.72 7.96 9.34
C LYS A 286 -16.15 9.22 9.98
N THR A 287 -14.98 9.15 10.63
CA THR A 287 -14.30 10.36 11.12
C THR A 287 -13.80 11.23 9.98
N ASN A 288 -13.66 12.53 10.24
CA ASN A 288 -13.07 13.46 9.27
C ASN A 288 -11.58 13.14 9.07
N GLU A 289 -11.16 13.07 7.81
CA GLU A 289 -9.77 12.76 7.43
C GLU A 289 -9.10 13.90 6.65
N GLY A 290 -9.79 15.03 6.53
CA GLY A 290 -9.28 16.22 5.86
C GLY A 290 -10.37 17.25 5.58
N ILE A 291 -9.93 18.50 5.46
CA ILE A 291 -10.77 19.63 5.09
C ILE A 291 -10.08 20.51 4.07
N ILE A 292 -10.87 21.23 3.30
CA ILE A 292 -10.39 22.19 2.30
C ILE A 292 -11.30 23.42 2.28
N HIS A 293 -10.70 24.58 2.09
CA HIS A 293 -11.43 25.83 1.90
C HIS A 293 -11.92 25.91 0.45
N LYS A 294 -13.13 26.42 0.22
CA LYS A 294 -13.77 26.44 -1.11
C LYS A 294 -13.05 27.32 -2.14
N CYS A 295 -12.51 28.47 -1.72
CA CYS A 295 -11.82 29.41 -2.62
C CYS A 295 -10.34 29.64 -2.27
N SER A 296 -10.03 29.93 -1.00
CA SER A 296 -8.66 30.12 -0.53
C SER A 296 -7.82 28.83 -0.61
N PRO A 297 -6.50 28.92 -0.85
CA PRO A 297 -5.60 27.78 -1.02
C PRO A 297 -5.22 27.12 0.33
N PHE A 298 -6.21 26.79 1.16
CA PHE A 298 -6.02 26.16 2.45
C PHE A 298 -6.60 24.75 2.44
N PHE A 299 -5.78 23.76 2.76
CA PHE A 299 -6.25 22.39 2.93
C PHE A 299 -5.43 21.65 3.96
N SER A 300 -5.99 20.56 4.47
CA SER A 300 -5.29 19.71 5.42
C SER A 300 -5.84 18.29 5.42
N VAL A 301 -5.00 17.35 5.83
CA VAL A 301 -5.34 15.93 5.93
C VAL A 301 -4.94 15.38 7.29
N GLN A 302 -5.77 14.49 7.84
CA GLN A 302 -5.57 13.91 9.16
C GLN A 302 -4.58 12.73 9.14
N PHE A 303 -4.46 12.06 8.00
CA PHE A 303 -3.46 11.01 7.75
C PHE A 303 -2.09 11.58 7.33
N HIS A 304 -1.10 10.70 7.19
CA HIS A 304 0.29 11.02 6.88
C HIS A 304 0.63 10.67 5.41
N PRO A 305 0.43 11.59 4.45
CA PRO A 305 0.79 11.36 3.05
C PRO A 305 2.29 11.22 2.81
N GLU A 306 3.13 11.66 3.77
CA GLU A 306 4.57 11.37 3.79
C GLU A 306 4.89 9.94 4.21
N HIS A 307 3.90 9.10 4.53
CA HIS A 307 4.07 7.69 4.84
C HIS A 307 5.14 7.40 5.91
N THR A 308 6.03 6.42 5.71
CA THR A 308 7.19 6.12 6.57
C THR A 308 6.87 6.04 8.08
N ALA A 309 6.30 4.94 8.57
CA ALA A 309 5.87 3.76 7.82
C ALA A 309 4.49 3.94 7.16
N GLY A 310 4.21 3.20 6.09
CA GLY A 310 2.89 3.22 5.45
C GLY A 310 2.89 3.34 3.92
N PRO A 311 1.69 3.25 3.32
CA PRO A 311 1.49 3.35 1.88
C PRO A 311 1.77 4.76 1.35
N THR A 312 2.33 4.87 0.14
CA THR A 312 2.67 6.15 -0.50
C THR A 312 1.54 6.69 -1.40
N ASP A 313 0.32 6.17 -1.23
CA ASP A 313 -0.78 6.27 -2.19
C ASP A 313 -1.25 7.72 -2.41
N LEU A 314 -0.99 8.61 -1.43
CA LEU A 314 -1.38 10.03 -1.45
C LEU A 314 -0.19 11.00 -1.31
N GLU A 315 1.05 10.58 -1.64
CA GLU A 315 2.22 11.49 -1.70
C GLU A 315 1.97 12.64 -2.70
N CYS A 316 1.10 12.44 -3.69
CA CYS A 316 0.73 13.43 -4.68
C CYS A 316 0.13 14.72 -4.10
N LEU A 317 -0.37 14.71 -2.85
CA LEU A 317 -0.82 15.92 -2.17
C LEU A 317 0.31 16.94 -1.95
N PHE A 318 1.56 16.48 -1.84
CA PHE A 318 2.73 17.37 -1.83
C PHE A 318 2.98 18.00 -3.20
N ASP A 319 2.67 17.31 -4.30
CA ASP A 319 2.77 17.90 -5.66
C ASP A 319 1.80 19.08 -5.75
N ILE A 320 0.52 18.85 -5.40
CA ILE A 320 -0.53 19.87 -5.43
C ILE A 320 -0.18 21.08 -4.55
N PHE A 321 0.33 20.83 -3.34
CA PHE A 321 0.77 21.92 -2.46
C PHE A 321 1.87 22.76 -3.09
N ILE A 322 2.94 22.12 -3.59
CA ILE A 322 4.08 22.83 -4.20
C ILE A 322 3.65 23.59 -5.46
N ASP A 323 2.80 22.98 -6.29
CA ASP A 323 2.28 23.62 -7.50
C ASP A 323 1.40 24.82 -7.18
N SER A 324 0.59 24.75 -6.12
CA SER A 324 -0.18 25.91 -5.64
C SER A 324 0.72 27.06 -5.19
N VAL A 325 1.86 26.77 -4.56
CA VAL A 325 2.84 27.78 -4.13
C VAL A 325 3.57 28.40 -5.32
N LYS A 326 3.95 27.59 -6.31
CA LYS A 326 4.52 28.08 -7.57
C LYS A 326 3.51 28.95 -8.32
N ALA A 327 2.24 28.56 -8.36
CA ALA A 327 1.19 29.34 -8.99
C ALA A 327 0.98 30.69 -8.28
N TYR A 328 0.92 30.70 -6.94
CA TYR A 328 0.88 31.93 -6.15
C TYR A 328 2.04 32.87 -6.48
N LYS A 329 3.29 32.36 -6.49
CA LYS A 329 4.49 33.15 -6.79
C LYS A 329 4.48 33.77 -8.20
N ASN A 330 3.83 33.09 -9.14
CA ASN A 330 3.69 33.55 -10.53
C ASN A 330 2.38 34.31 -10.79
N ASN A 331 1.58 34.62 -9.75
CA ASN A 331 0.26 35.27 -9.86
C ASN A 331 -0.73 34.51 -10.77
N LEU A 332 -0.67 33.18 -10.75
CA LEU A 332 -1.59 32.31 -11.47
C LEU A 332 -2.74 31.86 -10.57
N GLN A 333 -3.95 31.76 -11.13
CA GLN A 333 -5.09 31.18 -10.41
C GLN A 333 -4.88 29.68 -10.24
N TYR A 334 -5.02 29.19 -9.01
CA TYR A 334 -4.88 27.78 -8.68
C TYR A 334 -5.88 27.39 -7.59
N VAL A 335 -6.89 26.61 -7.97
CA VAL A 335 -7.90 26.11 -7.04
C VAL A 335 -7.48 24.71 -6.61
N ILE A 336 -6.96 24.59 -5.39
CA ILE A 336 -6.42 23.32 -4.86
C ILE A 336 -7.44 22.18 -4.96
N ASP A 337 -8.70 22.48 -4.67
CA ASP A 337 -9.78 21.51 -4.69
C ASP A 337 -10.01 20.86 -6.06
N ASP A 338 -10.04 21.70 -7.11
CA ASP A 338 -10.17 21.24 -8.49
C ASP A 338 -8.96 20.39 -8.88
N MET A 339 -7.75 20.80 -8.48
CA MET A 339 -6.51 20.11 -8.81
C MET A 339 -6.39 18.75 -8.09
N ILE A 340 -6.81 18.65 -6.82
CA ILE A 340 -6.93 17.37 -6.11
C ILE A 340 -7.97 16.49 -6.81
N THR A 341 -9.14 17.04 -7.10
CA THR A 341 -10.23 16.30 -7.74
C THR A 341 -9.80 15.77 -9.11
N GLU A 342 -9.17 16.59 -9.95
CA GLU A 342 -8.63 16.19 -11.25
C GLU A 342 -7.55 15.13 -11.12
N LYS A 343 -6.60 15.31 -10.19
CA LYS A 343 -5.50 14.36 -9.96
C LYS A 343 -5.99 12.98 -9.53
N LEU A 344 -7.06 12.93 -8.74
CA LEU A 344 -7.62 11.69 -8.23
C LEU A 344 -8.73 11.13 -9.14
N LYS A 345 -9.30 11.92 -10.05
CA LYS A 345 -10.43 11.50 -10.89
C LYS A 345 -10.09 10.24 -11.69
N TYR A 346 -11.04 9.31 -11.68
CA TYR A 346 -11.02 8.14 -12.55
C TYR A 346 -12.41 7.96 -13.14
N VAL A 347 -12.49 7.64 -14.43
CA VAL A 347 -13.77 7.35 -15.09
C VAL A 347 -13.86 5.84 -15.26
N PRO A 348 -14.73 5.17 -14.48
CA PRO A 348 -14.86 3.72 -14.53
C PRO A 348 -15.54 3.28 -15.84
N SER A 349 -15.14 2.11 -16.35
CA SER A 349 -15.87 1.40 -17.39
C SER A 349 -16.80 0.39 -16.71
N ILE A 350 -18.06 0.74 -16.55
CA ILE A 350 -19.05 -0.10 -15.87
C ILE A 350 -19.78 -0.95 -16.91
N GLN A 351 -19.70 -2.27 -16.75
CA GLN A 351 -20.48 -3.20 -17.57
C GLN A 351 -21.92 -3.30 -17.07
N GLU A 352 -22.86 -3.60 -17.99
CA GLU A 352 -24.24 -3.85 -17.61
C GLU A 352 -24.33 -5.07 -16.68
N ARG A 353 -25.14 -4.95 -15.62
CA ARG A 353 -25.35 -6.04 -14.67
C ARG A 353 -25.95 -7.26 -15.39
N PRO A 354 -25.27 -8.42 -15.40
CA PRO A 354 -25.76 -9.59 -16.10
C PRO A 354 -26.94 -10.22 -15.34
N LYS A 355 -27.88 -10.82 -16.08
CA LYS A 355 -28.99 -11.58 -15.49
C LYS A 355 -28.63 -13.04 -15.24
N LYS A 356 -27.76 -13.57 -16.11
CA LYS A 356 -27.26 -14.94 -16.06
C LYS A 356 -25.77 -14.95 -16.40
N VAL A 357 -24.98 -15.61 -15.55
CA VAL A 357 -23.53 -15.71 -15.68
C VAL A 357 -23.10 -17.16 -15.85
N LEU A 358 -22.25 -17.40 -16.83
CA LEU A 358 -21.54 -18.65 -17.01
C LEU A 358 -20.21 -18.60 -16.25
N ILE A 359 -19.94 -19.61 -15.44
CA ILE A 359 -18.69 -19.79 -14.70
C ILE A 359 -17.99 -21.03 -15.25
N LEU A 360 -16.74 -20.87 -15.67
CA LEU A 360 -15.90 -21.99 -16.08
C LEU A 360 -15.12 -22.50 -14.87
N GLY A 361 -15.31 -23.77 -14.53
CA GLY A 361 -14.61 -24.44 -13.43
C GLY A 361 -13.17 -24.80 -13.77
N SER A 362 -12.53 -25.53 -12.86
CA SER A 362 -11.12 -25.92 -12.93
C SER A 362 -10.82 -27.05 -13.91
N GLY A 363 -11.82 -27.86 -14.28
CA GLY A 363 -11.57 -29.10 -15.00
C GLY A 363 -11.11 -30.21 -14.04
N GLY A 364 -10.34 -31.17 -14.56
CA GLY A 364 -9.73 -32.20 -13.72
C GLY A 364 -8.57 -31.65 -12.88
N LEU A 365 -8.33 -32.25 -11.71
CA LEU A 365 -7.18 -31.88 -10.88
C LEU A 365 -5.88 -32.32 -11.54
N SER A 366 -4.91 -31.40 -11.65
CA SER A 366 -3.57 -31.67 -12.16
C SER A 366 -2.51 -31.04 -11.25
N ILE A 367 -1.26 -31.52 -11.35
CA ILE A 367 -0.15 -30.91 -10.60
C ILE A 367 0.01 -29.46 -11.07
N GLY A 368 -0.03 -28.51 -10.15
CA GLY A 368 -0.03 -27.07 -10.44
C GLY A 368 -1.41 -26.44 -10.66
N GLN A 369 -2.49 -27.23 -10.69
CA GLN A 369 -3.88 -26.73 -10.78
C GLN A 369 -4.80 -27.62 -9.92
N ALA A 370 -4.88 -27.30 -8.63
CA ALA A 370 -5.54 -28.13 -7.62
C ALA A 370 -6.92 -27.59 -7.21
N GLY A 371 -7.38 -27.96 -6.01
CA GLY A 371 -8.71 -27.61 -5.49
C GLY A 371 -8.90 -26.13 -5.11
N GLU A 372 -7.89 -25.27 -5.28
CA GLU A 372 -8.03 -23.82 -5.03
C GLU A 372 -9.11 -23.18 -5.92
N PHE A 373 -9.19 -23.62 -7.18
CA PHE A 373 -10.16 -23.14 -8.16
C PHE A 373 -11.58 -23.65 -7.87
N ASP A 374 -11.70 -24.81 -7.24
CA ASP A 374 -12.98 -25.32 -6.78
C ASP A 374 -13.55 -24.44 -5.65
N TYR A 375 -12.68 -24.01 -4.73
CA TYR A 375 -13.05 -23.05 -3.68
C TYR A 375 -13.37 -21.67 -4.27
N SER A 376 -12.48 -21.13 -5.11
CA SER A 376 -12.63 -19.80 -5.72
C SER A 376 -13.88 -19.71 -6.59
N GLY A 377 -14.13 -20.70 -7.44
CA GLY A 377 -15.36 -20.74 -8.24
C GLY A 377 -16.63 -20.91 -7.41
N SER A 378 -16.56 -21.59 -6.25
CA SER A 378 -17.69 -21.66 -5.30
C SER A 378 -17.99 -20.31 -4.66
N GLN A 379 -16.96 -19.52 -4.30
CA GLN A 379 -17.14 -18.14 -3.83
C GLN A 379 -17.70 -17.24 -4.94
N GLY A 380 -17.26 -17.42 -6.19
CA GLY A 380 -17.82 -16.74 -7.35
C GLY A 380 -19.31 -17.00 -7.51
N VAL A 381 -19.75 -18.27 -7.39
CA VAL A 381 -21.18 -18.63 -7.41
C VAL A 381 -21.95 -17.94 -6.27
N LYS A 382 -21.41 -17.99 -5.05
CA LYS A 382 -22.03 -17.36 -3.87
C LYS A 382 -22.22 -15.85 -4.07
N ALA A 383 -21.20 -15.15 -4.57
CA ALA A 383 -21.27 -13.71 -4.84
C ALA A 383 -22.35 -13.38 -5.88
N MET A 384 -22.47 -14.18 -6.95
CA MET A 384 -23.54 -14.00 -7.94
C MET A 384 -24.94 -14.22 -7.33
N GLN A 385 -25.08 -15.20 -6.43
CA GLN A 385 -26.35 -15.47 -5.74
C GLN A 385 -26.77 -14.36 -4.78
N GLU A 386 -25.84 -13.79 -4.00
CA GLU A 386 -26.10 -12.63 -3.13
C GLU A 386 -26.60 -11.44 -3.96
N GLU A 387 -26.06 -11.28 -5.18
CA GLU A 387 -26.50 -10.32 -6.18
C GLU A 387 -27.71 -10.79 -7.02
N LYS A 388 -28.37 -11.90 -6.69
CA LYS A 388 -29.57 -12.41 -7.38
C LYS A 388 -29.35 -12.60 -8.90
N ILE A 389 -28.14 -13.00 -9.29
CA ILE A 389 -27.74 -13.31 -10.67
C ILE A 389 -27.79 -14.82 -10.85
N GLN A 390 -28.43 -15.30 -11.91
CA GLN A 390 -28.52 -16.73 -12.19
C GLN A 390 -27.16 -17.30 -12.61
N THR A 391 -26.80 -18.47 -12.08
CA THR A 391 -25.48 -19.08 -12.26
C THR A 391 -25.55 -20.37 -13.08
N VAL A 392 -24.71 -20.47 -14.10
CA VAL A 392 -24.47 -21.70 -14.86
C VAL A 392 -23.01 -22.08 -14.68
N LEU A 393 -22.73 -23.28 -14.20
CA LEU A 393 -21.38 -23.79 -14.01
C LEU A 393 -21.06 -24.89 -15.03
N ILE A 394 -19.89 -24.83 -15.65
CA ILE A 394 -19.30 -25.98 -16.38
C ILE A 394 -18.10 -26.47 -15.60
N ASN A 395 -18.16 -27.70 -15.07
CA ASN A 395 -17.00 -28.37 -14.51
C ASN A 395 -17.16 -29.90 -14.68
N PRO A 396 -16.24 -30.59 -15.39
CA PRO A 396 -16.30 -32.04 -15.56
C PRO A 396 -15.91 -32.81 -14.28
N ASN A 397 -15.27 -32.17 -13.29
CA ASN A 397 -14.91 -32.82 -12.04
C ASN A 397 -16.17 -33.08 -11.18
N ILE A 398 -16.53 -34.36 -11.04
CA ILE A 398 -17.65 -34.80 -10.21
C ILE A 398 -17.30 -34.86 -8.71
N ALA A 399 -16.01 -34.82 -8.36
CA ALA A 399 -15.51 -35.04 -7.02
C ALA A 399 -15.16 -33.71 -6.32
N THR A 400 -15.96 -32.67 -6.53
CA THR A 400 -15.73 -31.33 -5.97
C THR A 400 -16.96 -30.75 -5.29
N VAL A 401 -16.74 -29.91 -4.28
CA VAL A 401 -17.81 -29.14 -3.63
C VAL A 401 -18.47 -28.19 -4.63
N GLN A 402 -17.71 -27.68 -5.61
CA GLN A 402 -18.21 -26.72 -6.60
C GLN A 402 -19.40 -27.25 -7.42
N THR A 403 -19.50 -28.56 -7.63
CA THR A 403 -20.57 -29.21 -8.40
C THR A 403 -21.68 -29.80 -7.52
N SER A 404 -21.67 -29.48 -6.22
CA SER A 404 -22.69 -29.93 -5.27
C SER A 404 -24.07 -29.37 -5.62
N LYS A 405 -25.11 -30.20 -5.42
CA LYS A 405 -26.49 -29.82 -5.69
C LYS A 405 -26.89 -28.60 -4.87
N GLY A 406 -27.39 -27.57 -5.55
CA GLY A 406 -27.89 -26.34 -4.92
C GLY A 406 -26.83 -25.26 -4.75
N LEU A 407 -25.56 -25.50 -5.10
CA LEU A 407 -24.55 -24.44 -5.11
C LEU A 407 -24.77 -23.51 -6.30
N ALA A 408 -24.67 -24.00 -7.54
CA ALA A 408 -25.07 -23.25 -8.74
C ALA A 408 -26.51 -23.61 -9.15
N ASP A 409 -27.20 -22.69 -9.84
CA ASP A 409 -28.57 -22.95 -10.32
C ASP A 409 -28.61 -24.08 -11.35
N LYS A 410 -27.57 -24.18 -12.18
CA LYS A 410 -27.40 -25.26 -13.14
C LYS A 410 -25.93 -25.66 -13.29
N VAL A 411 -25.67 -26.96 -13.29
CA VAL A 411 -24.33 -27.52 -13.45
C VAL A 411 -24.29 -28.40 -14.71
N TYR A 412 -23.25 -28.21 -15.52
CA TYR A 412 -22.93 -29.02 -16.68
C TYR A 412 -21.62 -29.78 -16.44
N PHE A 413 -21.71 -31.10 -16.42
CA PHE A 413 -20.56 -31.99 -16.37
C PHE A 413 -20.02 -32.23 -17.78
N LEU A 414 -19.45 -31.18 -18.36
CA LEU A 414 -18.90 -31.18 -19.73
C LEU A 414 -17.42 -30.78 -19.71
N PRO A 415 -16.61 -31.23 -20.68
CA PRO A 415 -15.25 -30.74 -20.86
C PRO A 415 -15.20 -29.22 -21.06
N ILE A 416 -14.17 -28.57 -20.53
CA ILE A 416 -13.93 -27.13 -20.70
C ILE A 416 -13.13 -26.92 -21.99
N THR A 417 -13.80 -27.14 -23.12
CA THR A 417 -13.25 -26.86 -24.46
C THR A 417 -14.16 -25.88 -25.21
N PRO A 418 -13.64 -25.10 -26.17
CA PRO A 418 -14.43 -24.10 -26.89
C PRO A 418 -15.73 -24.65 -27.49
N GLU A 419 -15.72 -25.88 -28.00
CA GLU A 419 -16.87 -26.51 -28.64
C GLU A 419 -18.02 -26.75 -27.65
N TYR A 420 -17.73 -27.33 -26.48
CA TYR A 420 -18.73 -27.61 -25.46
C TYR A 420 -19.19 -26.33 -24.77
N VAL A 421 -18.28 -25.40 -24.52
CA VAL A 421 -18.62 -24.11 -23.92
C VAL A 421 -19.54 -23.31 -24.85
N GLU A 422 -19.28 -23.28 -26.16
CA GLU A 422 -20.20 -22.64 -27.14
C GLU A 422 -21.60 -23.27 -27.10
N GLN A 423 -21.70 -24.61 -27.00
CA GLN A 423 -23.00 -25.29 -26.92
C GLN A 423 -23.79 -24.86 -25.68
N VAL A 424 -23.13 -24.74 -24.53
CA VAL A 424 -23.77 -24.25 -23.30
C VAL A 424 -24.17 -22.78 -23.44
N ILE A 425 -23.33 -21.92 -24.01
CA ILE A 425 -23.66 -20.52 -24.31
C ILE A 425 -24.90 -20.44 -25.20
N LYS A 426 -24.97 -21.27 -26.25
CA LYS A 426 -26.11 -21.32 -27.18
C LYS A 426 -27.41 -21.74 -26.51
N ALA A 427 -27.33 -22.69 -25.57
CA ALA A 427 -28.50 -23.22 -24.84
C ALA A 427 -28.96 -22.29 -23.72
N GLU A 428 -28.03 -21.76 -22.92
CA GLU A 428 -28.33 -21.00 -21.71
C GLU A 428 -28.47 -19.50 -21.94
N ARG A 429 -27.87 -18.97 -23.02
CA ARG A 429 -27.85 -17.54 -23.34
C ARG A 429 -27.43 -16.66 -22.13
N PRO A 430 -26.28 -16.93 -21.50
CA PRO A 430 -25.76 -16.05 -20.46
C PRO A 430 -25.43 -14.69 -21.05
N THR A 431 -25.52 -13.63 -20.25
CA THR A 431 -25.10 -12.28 -20.65
C THR A 431 -23.72 -11.94 -20.10
N GLY A 432 -23.20 -12.73 -19.15
CA GLY A 432 -21.86 -12.59 -18.59
C GLY A 432 -21.12 -13.93 -18.51
N VAL A 433 -19.79 -13.88 -18.53
CA VAL A 433 -18.91 -15.04 -18.30
C VAL A 433 -17.76 -14.69 -17.35
N LEU A 434 -17.45 -15.61 -16.44
CA LEU A 434 -16.31 -15.54 -15.52
C LEU A 434 -15.29 -16.62 -15.88
N LEU A 435 -14.08 -16.19 -16.20
CA LEU A 435 -13.00 -17.03 -16.72
C LEU A 435 -11.85 -17.23 -15.72
N THR A 436 -11.75 -16.37 -14.70
CA THR A 436 -10.60 -16.28 -13.79
C THR A 436 -10.65 -17.25 -12.60
N PHE A 437 -11.75 -17.98 -12.43
CA PHE A 437 -11.94 -18.89 -11.29
C PHE A 437 -11.66 -20.37 -11.60
N GLY A 438 -11.24 -20.70 -12.83
CA GLY A 438 -11.05 -22.07 -13.31
C GLY A 438 -9.63 -22.42 -13.73
N GLY A 439 -8.62 -21.67 -13.25
CA GLY A 439 -7.22 -21.89 -13.57
C GLY A 439 -6.90 -21.71 -15.06
N GLN A 440 -5.78 -22.27 -15.51
CA GLN A 440 -5.30 -22.11 -16.89
C GLN A 440 -6.27 -22.72 -17.90
N THR A 441 -6.95 -23.80 -17.54
CA THR A 441 -7.92 -24.47 -18.41
C THR A 441 -9.05 -23.53 -18.82
N ALA A 442 -9.66 -22.83 -17.86
CA ALA A 442 -10.72 -21.87 -18.13
C ALA A 442 -10.21 -20.63 -18.89
N LEU A 443 -9.03 -20.13 -18.53
CA LEU A 443 -8.41 -18.97 -19.18
C LEU A 443 -8.12 -19.24 -20.66
N ASN A 444 -7.44 -20.35 -20.97
CA ASN A 444 -7.11 -20.73 -22.34
C ASN A 444 -8.39 -20.94 -23.18
N CYS A 445 -9.40 -21.61 -22.61
CA CYS A 445 -10.69 -21.79 -23.28
C CYS A 445 -11.35 -20.43 -23.58
N GLY A 446 -11.34 -19.49 -22.64
CA GLY A 446 -11.85 -18.13 -22.82
C GLY A 446 -11.13 -17.35 -23.92
N VAL A 447 -9.79 -17.44 -23.99
CA VAL A 447 -8.99 -16.80 -25.03
C VAL A 447 -9.35 -17.34 -26.42
N GLU A 448 -9.49 -18.66 -26.57
CA GLU A 448 -9.87 -19.26 -27.86
C GLU A 448 -11.30 -18.90 -28.28
N LEU A 449 -12.25 -18.85 -27.33
CA LEU A 449 -13.61 -18.38 -27.60
C LEU A 449 -13.66 -16.92 -28.07
N GLN A 450 -12.80 -16.07 -27.52
CA GLN A 450 -12.66 -14.68 -27.98
C GLN A 450 -12.05 -14.59 -29.38
N LYS A 451 -10.99 -15.35 -29.67
CA LYS A 451 -10.39 -15.41 -31.01
C LYS A 451 -11.39 -15.87 -32.06
N ALA A 452 -12.23 -16.86 -31.72
CA ALA A 452 -13.32 -17.34 -32.56
C ALA A 452 -14.55 -16.41 -32.60
N ARG A 453 -14.51 -15.25 -31.92
CA ARG A 453 -15.59 -14.24 -31.83
C ARG A 453 -16.91 -14.82 -31.32
N ILE A 454 -16.85 -15.83 -30.46
CA ILE A 454 -18.03 -16.49 -29.89
C ILE A 454 -18.76 -15.56 -28.91
N PHE A 455 -18.02 -14.84 -28.06
CA PHE A 455 -18.64 -13.90 -27.12
C PHE A 455 -19.40 -12.77 -27.83
N GLU A 456 -18.86 -12.24 -28.93
CA GLU A 456 -19.53 -11.25 -29.78
C GLU A 456 -20.78 -11.84 -30.47
N LYS A 457 -20.65 -13.04 -31.04
CA LYS A 457 -21.75 -13.75 -31.72
C LYS A 457 -22.97 -13.97 -30.83
N TYR A 458 -22.76 -14.20 -29.53
CA TYR A 458 -23.83 -14.47 -28.56
C TYR A 458 -24.10 -13.32 -27.58
N ASN A 459 -23.43 -12.17 -27.75
CA ASN A 459 -23.53 -10.99 -26.87
C ASN A 459 -23.26 -11.32 -25.38
N VAL A 460 -22.16 -12.02 -25.13
CA VAL A 460 -21.70 -12.39 -23.78
C VAL A 460 -20.56 -11.45 -23.37
N SER A 461 -20.69 -10.78 -22.24
CA SER A 461 -19.62 -9.93 -21.69
C SER A 461 -18.69 -10.71 -20.79
N VAL A 462 -17.38 -10.53 -20.94
CA VAL A 462 -16.39 -11.06 -19.99
C VAL A 462 -16.38 -10.15 -18.77
N LEU A 463 -16.67 -10.73 -17.60
CA LEU A 463 -16.74 -10.01 -16.34
C LEU A 463 -15.36 -10.03 -15.65
N GLY A 464 -14.96 -8.91 -15.07
CA GLY A 464 -13.66 -8.74 -14.42
C GLY A 464 -12.55 -8.41 -15.41
N THR A 465 -11.38 -9.02 -15.23
CA THR A 465 -10.19 -8.75 -16.04
C THR A 465 -10.43 -8.99 -17.53
N PRO A 466 -10.16 -8.00 -18.40
CA PRO A 466 -10.29 -8.15 -19.84
C PRO A 466 -9.40 -9.28 -20.39
N ILE A 467 -9.88 -9.98 -21.43
CA ILE A 467 -9.09 -11.03 -22.10
C ILE A 467 -7.78 -10.49 -22.64
N GLN A 468 -7.75 -9.25 -23.13
CA GLN A 468 -6.50 -8.64 -23.60
C GLN A 468 -5.47 -8.56 -22.47
N SER A 469 -5.87 -8.18 -21.26
CA SER A 469 -4.98 -8.13 -20.10
C SER A 469 -4.41 -9.52 -19.76
N ILE A 470 -5.24 -10.57 -19.85
CA ILE A 470 -4.80 -11.97 -19.66
C ILE A 470 -3.73 -12.34 -20.70
N VAL A 471 -3.99 -12.06 -21.97
CA VAL A 471 -3.05 -12.33 -23.07
C VAL A 471 -1.73 -11.57 -22.86
N ASP A 472 -1.82 -10.30 -22.47
CA ASP A 472 -0.65 -9.45 -22.25
C ASP A 472 0.21 -9.90 -21.06
N THR A 473 -0.38 -10.58 -20.06
CA THR A 473 0.35 -11.12 -18.90
C THR A 473 0.95 -12.49 -19.15
N GLU A 474 0.35 -13.30 -20.03
CA GLU A 474 0.83 -14.65 -20.36
C GLU A 474 2.00 -14.61 -21.35
N ASP A 475 1.98 -13.69 -22.32
CA ASP A 475 3.10 -13.51 -23.25
C ASP A 475 4.23 -12.72 -22.58
N ARG A 476 5.37 -13.38 -22.35
CA ARG A 476 6.51 -12.76 -21.64
C ARG A 476 7.11 -11.56 -22.36
N LYS A 477 7.08 -11.53 -23.69
CA LYS A 477 7.63 -10.41 -24.46
C LYS A 477 6.72 -9.19 -24.30
N ILE A 478 5.41 -9.37 -24.51
CA ILE A 478 4.42 -8.31 -24.32
C ILE A 478 4.45 -7.82 -22.87
N PHE A 479 4.52 -8.75 -21.91
CA PHE A 479 4.64 -8.42 -20.49
C PHE A 479 5.86 -7.54 -20.22
N ALA A 480 7.05 -7.96 -20.68
CA ALA A 480 8.29 -7.19 -20.51
C ALA A 480 8.20 -5.79 -21.14
N GLU A 481 7.64 -5.67 -22.35
CA GLU A 481 7.44 -4.39 -23.03
C GLU A 481 6.51 -3.46 -22.24
N LYS A 482 5.40 -3.98 -21.72
CA LYS A 482 4.45 -3.21 -20.90
C LYS A 482 5.04 -2.78 -19.55
N ILE A 483 5.79 -3.66 -18.89
CA ILE A 483 6.50 -3.33 -17.64
C ILE A 483 7.54 -2.23 -17.87
N ASN A 484 8.31 -2.33 -18.96
CA ASN A 484 9.28 -1.29 -19.33
C ASN A 484 8.62 0.04 -19.67
N ALA A 485 7.43 0.04 -20.30
CA ALA A 485 6.69 1.25 -20.66
C ALA A 485 6.31 2.11 -19.43
N ILE A 486 6.17 1.50 -18.26
CA ILE A 486 5.93 2.21 -17.00
C ILE A 486 7.20 2.44 -16.17
N GLY A 487 8.38 2.13 -16.70
CA GLY A 487 9.67 2.29 -16.03
C GLY A 487 9.94 1.29 -14.90
N GLU A 488 9.17 0.20 -14.85
CA GLU A 488 9.43 -0.94 -13.96
C GLU A 488 10.41 -1.91 -14.65
N LYS A 489 10.92 -2.88 -13.89
CA LYS A 489 12.04 -3.74 -14.33
C LYS A 489 11.65 -5.21 -14.39
N VAL A 490 12.08 -5.88 -15.44
CA VAL A 490 12.10 -7.35 -15.54
C VAL A 490 13.54 -7.84 -15.61
N ALA A 491 13.76 -9.11 -15.27
CA ALA A 491 15.04 -9.75 -15.54
C ALA A 491 15.31 -9.76 -17.06
N PRO A 492 16.57 -9.60 -17.51
CA PRO A 492 16.91 -9.79 -18.91
C PRO A 492 16.47 -11.19 -19.38
N SER A 493 15.72 -11.24 -20.47
CA SER A 493 15.12 -12.46 -20.99
C SER A 493 15.02 -12.46 -22.51
N ALA A 494 15.01 -13.64 -23.13
CA ALA A 494 14.73 -13.81 -24.55
C ALA A 494 13.80 -15.00 -24.80
N ALA A 495 12.80 -14.82 -25.66
CA ALA A 495 11.99 -15.90 -26.19
C ALA A 495 12.65 -16.46 -27.45
N VAL A 496 12.82 -17.78 -27.52
CA VAL A 496 13.54 -18.49 -28.57
C VAL A 496 12.75 -19.72 -29.01
N THR A 497 12.98 -20.16 -30.25
CA THR A 497 12.27 -21.30 -30.86
C THR A 497 13.20 -22.44 -31.27
N THR A 498 14.51 -22.19 -31.27
CA THR A 498 15.53 -23.19 -31.59
C THR A 498 16.61 -23.26 -30.51
N VAL A 499 17.34 -24.37 -30.49
CA VAL A 499 18.45 -24.57 -29.55
C VAL A 499 19.56 -23.55 -29.83
N GLU A 500 19.87 -23.28 -31.09
CA GLU A 500 20.88 -22.32 -31.52
C GLU A 500 20.52 -20.89 -31.07
N GLU A 501 19.26 -20.48 -31.20
CA GLU A 501 18.76 -19.21 -30.66
C GLU A 501 18.91 -19.15 -29.14
N ALA A 502 18.60 -20.23 -28.43
CA ALA A 502 18.75 -20.31 -26.97
C ALA A 502 20.20 -20.07 -26.52
N LEU A 503 21.17 -20.69 -27.22
CA LEU A 503 22.59 -20.53 -26.93
C LEU A 503 23.07 -19.10 -27.23
N ALA A 504 22.64 -18.52 -28.36
CA ALA A 504 22.96 -17.14 -28.71
C ALA A 504 22.40 -16.14 -27.68
N ALA A 505 21.15 -16.35 -27.24
CA ALA A 505 20.53 -15.54 -26.20
C ALA A 505 21.27 -15.64 -24.87
N ALA A 506 21.69 -16.84 -24.45
CA ALA A 506 22.42 -17.03 -23.21
C ALA A 506 23.82 -16.39 -23.21
N ILE A 507 24.47 -16.27 -24.38
CA ILE A 507 25.73 -15.52 -24.53
C ILE A 507 25.48 -14.03 -24.30
N GLN A 508 24.39 -13.47 -24.85
CA GLN A 508 24.06 -12.05 -24.67
C GLN A 508 23.62 -11.72 -23.24
N ILE A 509 22.81 -12.58 -22.62
CA ILE A 509 22.32 -12.43 -21.24
C ILE A 509 23.44 -12.71 -20.22
N GLY A 510 24.34 -13.63 -20.55
CA GLY A 510 25.42 -14.12 -19.72
C GLY A 510 24.97 -15.20 -18.73
N TYR A 511 25.72 -16.29 -18.67
CA TYR A 511 25.51 -17.38 -17.71
C TYR A 511 25.72 -16.92 -16.24
N PRO A 512 25.12 -17.60 -15.25
CA PRO A 512 24.12 -18.66 -15.40
C PRO A 512 22.75 -18.12 -15.88
N VAL A 513 22.00 -18.98 -16.58
CA VAL A 513 20.66 -18.69 -17.11
C VAL A 513 19.64 -19.72 -16.64
N MET A 514 18.36 -19.39 -16.73
CA MET A 514 17.23 -20.28 -16.50
C MET A 514 16.47 -20.47 -17.81
N ALA A 515 16.24 -21.72 -18.20
CA ALA A 515 15.42 -22.08 -19.36
C ALA A 515 14.03 -22.50 -18.86
N ARG A 516 12.96 -22.01 -19.50
CA ARG A 516 11.55 -22.33 -19.15
C ARG A 516 10.67 -22.47 -20.37
N SER A 517 9.88 -23.52 -20.46
CA SER A 517 8.87 -23.67 -21.51
C SER A 517 7.81 -22.56 -21.40
N ALA A 518 7.31 -22.08 -22.54
CA ALA A 518 6.17 -21.15 -22.58
C ALA A 518 4.84 -21.88 -22.29
N PHE A 519 3.82 -21.14 -21.81
CA PHE A 519 2.45 -21.63 -21.56
C PHE A 519 2.33 -22.88 -20.66
N SER A 520 3.31 -23.12 -19.77
CA SER A 520 3.26 -24.20 -18.79
C SER A 520 3.18 -23.68 -17.35
N LEU A 521 2.42 -24.39 -16.51
CA LEU A 521 2.36 -24.17 -15.07
C LEU A 521 3.31 -25.13 -14.33
N GLY A 522 3.74 -24.74 -13.12
CA GLY A 522 4.49 -25.64 -12.22
C GLY A 522 5.93 -25.93 -12.64
N GLY A 523 6.52 -25.13 -13.54
CA GLY A 523 7.92 -25.28 -13.95
C GLY A 523 8.21 -26.51 -14.83
N LEU A 524 7.19 -27.11 -15.46
CA LEU A 524 7.39 -28.26 -16.35
C LEU A 524 8.33 -27.89 -17.51
N GLY A 525 9.43 -28.63 -17.65
CA GLY A 525 10.47 -28.38 -18.67
C GLY A 525 11.40 -27.22 -18.35
N SER A 526 11.41 -26.72 -17.11
CA SER A 526 12.33 -25.67 -16.67
C SER A 526 13.61 -26.19 -16.02
N GLY A 527 14.69 -25.41 -16.09
CA GLY A 527 15.96 -25.75 -15.45
C GLY A 527 16.99 -24.64 -15.50
N PHE A 528 18.03 -24.78 -14.68
CA PHE A 528 19.17 -23.86 -14.63
C PHE A 528 20.34 -24.39 -15.46
N ALA A 529 20.94 -23.53 -16.27
CA ALA A 529 22.17 -23.82 -16.99
C ALA A 529 23.28 -22.84 -16.57
N ASN A 530 24.42 -23.39 -16.15
CA ASN A 530 25.61 -22.61 -15.82
C ASN A 530 26.55 -22.44 -17.03
N ASN A 531 26.33 -23.19 -18.10
CA ASN A 531 27.14 -23.18 -19.31
C ASN A 531 26.33 -23.67 -20.52
N GLU A 532 26.95 -23.57 -21.71
CA GLU A 532 26.36 -23.95 -22.99
C GLU A 532 25.92 -25.41 -23.07
N GLU A 533 26.73 -26.34 -22.54
CA GLU A 533 26.42 -27.78 -22.60
C GLU A 533 25.15 -28.11 -21.83
N GLN A 534 25.01 -27.58 -20.61
CA GLN A 534 23.81 -27.73 -19.79
C GLN A 534 22.59 -27.12 -20.47
N LEU A 535 22.74 -25.93 -21.08
CA LEU A 535 21.63 -25.27 -21.75
C LEU A 535 21.16 -26.04 -22.98
N ARG A 536 22.08 -26.61 -23.76
CA ARG A 536 21.75 -27.40 -24.95
C ARG A 536 20.87 -28.59 -24.61
N ILE A 537 21.21 -29.33 -23.55
CA ILE A 537 20.43 -30.48 -23.07
C ILE A 537 19.02 -30.03 -22.65
N LEU A 538 18.92 -28.98 -21.84
CA LEU A 538 17.64 -28.45 -21.36
C LEU A 538 16.77 -27.94 -22.53
N ALA A 539 17.36 -27.20 -23.47
CA ALA A 539 16.64 -26.64 -24.60
C ALA A 539 16.06 -27.73 -25.52
N HIS A 540 16.83 -28.79 -25.78
CA HIS A 540 16.34 -29.94 -26.54
C HIS A 540 15.14 -30.62 -25.86
N GLN A 541 15.18 -30.80 -24.54
CA GLN A 541 14.09 -31.43 -23.78
C GLN A 541 12.84 -30.53 -23.69
N ALA A 542 13.04 -29.23 -23.55
CA ALA A 542 11.94 -28.27 -23.44
C ALA A 542 11.21 -28.08 -24.77
N LEU A 543 11.97 -27.92 -25.87
CA LEU A 543 11.42 -27.71 -27.22
C LEU A 543 10.75 -28.97 -27.81
N SER A 544 10.95 -30.15 -27.22
CA SER A 544 10.18 -31.34 -27.63
C SER A 544 8.73 -31.33 -27.09
N HIS A 545 8.44 -30.47 -26.11
CA HIS A 545 7.13 -30.37 -25.46
C HIS A 545 6.48 -28.99 -25.63
N SER A 546 7.20 -27.98 -26.13
CA SER A 546 6.74 -26.61 -26.33
C SER A 546 7.34 -26.01 -27.59
N GLU A 547 6.57 -25.22 -28.32
CA GLU A 547 7.04 -24.50 -29.53
C GLU A 547 7.97 -23.33 -29.20
N GLN A 548 7.96 -22.86 -27.95
CA GLN A 548 8.75 -21.73 -27.48
C GLN A 548 9.43 -22.03 -26.15
N LEU A 549 10.67 -21.58 -26.02
CA LEU A 549 11.51 -21.63 -24.82
C LEU A 549 11.88 -20.20 -24.41
N ILE A 550 11.94 -19.93 -23.11
CA ILE A 550 12.31 -18.64 -22.55
C ILE A 550 13.65 -18.81 -21.83
N ILE A 551 14.63 -17.97 -22.16
CA ILE A 551 15.93 -17.90 -21.51
C ILE A 551 15.98 -16.64 -20.67
N ASP A 552 16.05 -16.79 -19.34
CA ASP A 552 16.13 -15.71 -18.37
C ASP A 552 17.50 -15.63 -17.71
N LYS A 553 17.91 -14.43 -17.29
CA LYS A 553 19.02 -14.28 -16.35
C LYS A 553 18.69 -15.02 -15.06
N SER A 554 19.60 -15.89 -14.58
CA SER A 554 19.41 -16.55 -13.30
C SER A 554 19.51 -15.53 -12.16
N LEU A 555 18.45 -15.45 -11.36
CA LEU A 555 18.39 -14.70 -10.09
C LEU A 555 18.44 -15.64 -8.89
N LYS A 556 19.03 -16.84 -9.07
CA LYS A 556 19.07 -17.87 -8.02
C LYS A 556 19.66 -17.31 -6.73
N GLY A 557 19.00 -17.56 -5.61
CA GLY A 557 19.42 -17.05 -4.29
C GLY A 557 18.80 -15.72 -3.88
N TRP A 558 18.07 -15.04 -4.77
CA TRP A 558 17.31 -13.85 -4.41
C TRP A 558 16.11 -14.21 -3.54
N LYS A 559 15.65 -13.25 -2.73
CA LYS A 559 14.36 -13.38 -2.02
C LYS A 559 13.23 -13.37 -3.04
N GLU A 560 12.27 -14.25 -2.86
CA GLU A 560 11.04 -14.28 -3.62
C GLU A 560 9.89 -13.80 -2.73
N VAL A 561 9.12 -12.84 -3.24
CA VAL A 561 8.09 -12.13 -2.49
C VAL A 561 6.89 -11.96 -3.41
N GLU A 562 5.71 -12.26 -2.88
CA GLU A 562 4.47 -12.28 -3.63
C GLU A 562 3.47 -11.30 -3.00
N TYR A 563 2.62 -10.71 -3.83
CA TYR A 563 1.57 -9.77 -3.42
C TYR A 563 0.26 -10.16 -4.06
N GLU A 564 -0.75 -10.37 -3.22
CA GLU A 564 -2.14 -10.47 -3.65
C GLU A 564 -2.72 -9.07 -3.76
N VAL A 565 -3.09 -8.68 -4.97
CA VAL A 565 -3.57 -7.33 -5.27
C VAL A 565 -5.01 -7.41 -5.78
N VAL A 566 -5.88 -6.60 -5.20
CA VAL A 566 -7.26 -6.46 -5.64
C VAL A 566 -7.45 -5.08 -6.24
N ARG A 567 -8.07 -5.02 -7.41
CA ARG A 567 -8.41 -3.75 -8.08
C ARG A 567 -9.86 -3.77 -8.54
N ASP A 568 -10.63 -2.78 -8.13
CA ASP A 568 -12.02 -2.63 -8.57
C ASP A 568 -12.15 -1.81 -9.87
N ALA A 569 -13.37 -1.74 -10.39
CA ALA A 569 -13.69 -0.98 -11.60
C ALA A 569 -13.53 0.54 -11.43
N TYR A 570 -13.39 1.05 -10.19
CA TYR A 570 -13.23 2.46 -9.84
C TYR A 570 -11.75 2.84 -9.59
N ASP A 571 -10.82 1.94 -9.91
CA ASP A 571 -9.38 2.10 -9.72
C ASP A 571 -8.94 2.20 -8.24
N ASN A 572 -9.79 1.77 -7.31
CA ASN A 572 -9.36 1.48 -5.95
C ASN A 572 -8.54 0.20 -6.02
N CYS A 573 -7.30 0.26 -5.53
CA CYS A 573 -6.33 -0.83 -5.68
C CYS A 573 -5.57 -1.01 -4.38
N ILE A 574 -5.62 -2.23 -3.82
CA ILE A 574 -5.05 -2.57 -2.52
C ILE A 574 -4.27 -3.88 -2.60
N THR A 575 -3.29 -4.02 -1.73
CA THR A 575 -2.59 -5.30 -1.51
C THR A 575 -3.18 -5.97 -0.29
N VAL A 576 -3.83 -7.12 -0.49
CA VAL A 576 -4.57 -7.85 0.56
C VAL A 576 -3.65 -8.74 1.38
N CYS A 577 -2.71 -9.39 0.71
CA CYS A 577 -1.72 -10.26 1.33
C CYS A 577 -0.36 -10.01 0.70
N ASN A 578 0.69 -10.22 1.49
CA ASN A 578 2.03 -10.35 0.98
C ASN A 578 2.68 -11.57 1.61
N MET A 579 3.48 -12.27 0.83
CA MET A 579 4.10 -13.53 1.20
C MET A 579 5.59 -13.46 0.93
N GLU A 580 6.38 -14.16 1.74
CA GLU A 580 7.82 -14.32 1.53
C GLU A 580 8.14 -15.80 1.49
N ASN A 581 8.84 -16.21 0.45
CA ASN A 581 9.35 -17.57 0.35
C ASN A 581 10.57 -17.68 1.26
N VAL A 582 10.56 -18.69 2.14
CA VAL A 582 11.70 -19.04 2.99
C VAL A 582 12.81 -19.62 2.12
N ASP A 583 12.41 -20.44 1.15
CA ASP A 583 13.29 -20.92 0.09
C ASP A 583 13.59 -19.78 -0.89
N PRO A 584 14.85 -19.61 -1.31
CA PRO A 584 15.20 -18.57 -2.27
C PRO A 584 14.73 -18.93 -3.68
N LEU A 585 14.70 -17.92 -4.54
CA LEU A 585 14.38 -18.08 -5.96
C LEU A 585 15.24 -19.20 -6.57
N GLY A 586 14.55 -20.13 -7.24
CA GLY A 586 15.11 -21.33 -7.84
C GLY A 586 14.48 -22.63 -7.35
N ILE A 587 13.66 -22.55 -6.31
CA ILE A 587 12.62 -23.53 -5.97
C ILE A 587 11.29 -22.90 -6.39
N HIS A 588 10.39 -23.66 -7.01
CA HIS A 588 9.11 -23.14 -7.48
C HIS A 588 8.22 -22.78 -6.28
N THR A 589 7.51 -21.65 -6.28
CA THR A 589 6.64 -21.22 -5.16
C THR A 589 5.73 -22.33 -4.64
N GLY A 590 5.09 -23.08 -5.55
CA GLY A 590 4.21 -24.20 -5.19
C GLY A 590 4.89 -25.36 -4.42
N GLU A 591 6.22 -25.37 -4.36
CA GLU A 591 7.04 -26.32 -3.61
C GLU A 591 7.82 -25.65 -2.45
N SER A 592 7.79 -24.32 -2.37
CA SER A 592 8.51 -23.53 -1.35
C SER A 592 7.76 -23.51 -0.02
N ILE A 593 8.50 -23.40 1.07
CA ILE A 593 7.94 -22.97 2.35
C ILE A 593 7.68 -21.46 2.24
N VAL A 594 6.44 -21.06 2.47
CA VAL A 594 6.00 -19.65 2.38
C VAL A 594 5.50 -19.16 3.74
N VAL A 595 5.86 -17.93 4.10
CA VAL A 595 5.36 -17.25 5.30
C VAL A 595 4.57 -15.99 4.96
N ALA A 596 3.52 -15.72 5.73
CA ALA A 596 2.68 -14.53 5.58
C ALA A 596 2.45 -13.86 6.95
N PRO A 597 2.65 -12.53 7.08
CA PRO A 597 3.26 -11.64 6.08
C PRO A 597 4.78 -11.87 5.96
N SER A 598 5.43 -11.18 5.01
CA SER A 598 6.91 -11.15 4.91
C SER A 598 7.57 -10.72 6.23
N GLN A 599 8.68 -11.37 6.57
CA GLN A 599 9.39 -11.24 7.85
C GLN A 599 10.66 -10.41 7.76
N THR A 600 11.33 -10.41 6.60
CA THR A 600 12.70 -9.88 6.47
C THR A 600 12.79 -8.64 5.59
N LEU A 601 11.66 -8.07 5.20
CA LEU A 601 11.57 -6.81 4.47
C LEU A 601 11.48 -5.63 5.42
N SER A 602 12.29 -4.61 5.15
CA SER A 602 12.14 -3.30 5.78
C SER A 602 10.91 -2.55 5.24
N ASN A 603 10.53 -1.43 5.88
CA ASN A 603 9.47 -0.56 5.38
C ASN A 603 9.70 -0.12 3.93
N ARG A 604 10.95 0.29 3.62
CA ARG A 604 11.31 0.79 2.29
C ARG A 604 11.18 -0.29 1.22
N GLU A 605 11.65 -1.50 1.49
CA GLU A 605 11.54 -2.61 0.53
C GLU A 605 10.10 -3.06 0.36
N TYR A 606 9.36 -3.21 1.46
CA TYR A 606 7.94 -3.57 1.45
C TYR A 606 7.13 -2.61 0.59
N TYR A 607 7.18 -1.31 0.89
CA TYR A 607 6.37 -0.34 0.17
C TYR A 607 6.89 -0.05 -1.24
N MET A 608 8.19 -0.23 -1.51
CA MET A 608 8.70 -0.23 -2.89
C MET A 608 8.03 -1.34 -3.72
N LEU A 609 8.05 -2.58 -3.23
CA LEU A 609 7.45 -3.72 -3.94
C LEU A 609 5.93 -3.61 -4.03
N ARG A 610 5.26 -3.18 -2.95
CA ARG A 610 3.82 -2.89 -2.94
C ARG A 610 3.44 -1.86 -4.00
N ASN A 611 4.19 -0.77 -4.10
CA ASN A 611 3.93 0.29 -5.06
C ASN A 611 4.11 -0.19 -6.50
N THR A 612 5.17 -0.96 -6.77
CA THR A 612 5.36 -1.62 -8.07
C THR A 612 4.19 -2.54 -8.37
N ALA A 613 3.74 -3.39 -7.44
CA ALA A 613 2.62 -4.29 -7.64
C ALA A 613 1.33 -3.54 -8.04
N ILE A 614 0.95 -2.50 -7.28
CA ILE A 614 -0.22 -1.67 -7.58
C ILE A 614 -0.10 -1.00 -8.96
N LYS A 615 1.08 -0.47 -9.28
CA LYS A 615 1.34 0.22 -10.56
C LYS A 615 1.25 -0.73 -11.75
N VAL A 616 1.78 -1.95 -11.62
CA VAL A 616 1.67 -3.02 -12.62
C VAL A 616 0.20 -3.39 -12.83
N ILE A 617 -0.53 -3.71 -11.77
CA ILE A 617 -1.95 -4.12 -11.84
C ILE A 617 -2.83 -3.04 -12.48
N ARG A 618 -2.60 -1.77 -12.15
CA ARG A 618 -3.28 -0.64 -12.82
C ARG A 618 -2.93 -0.55 -14.31
N HIS A 619 -1.66 -0.72 -14.68
CA HIS A 619 -1.21 -0.61 -16.07
C HIS A 619 -1.80 -1.71 -16.96
N PHE A 620 -1.92 -2.93 -16.44
CA PHE A 620 -2.57 -4.03 -17.16
C PHE A 620 -4.11 -3.92 -17.17
N GLY A 621 -4.71 -2.97 -16.44
CA GLY A 621 -6.15 -2.79 -16.39
C GLY A 621 -6.89 -3.96 -15.75
N ILE A 622 -6.24 -4.66 -14.81
CA ILE A 622 -6.81 -5.78 -14.07
C ILE A 622 -8.03 -5.30 -13.28
N VAL A 623 -9.11 -6.10 -13.27
CA VAL A 623 -10.31 -5.85 -12.48
C VAL A 623 -10.73 -7.18 -11.84
N GLY A 624 -10.50 -7.32 -10.55
CA GLY A 624 -10.72 -8.55 -9.81
C GLY A 624 -9.86 -8.66 -8.56
#